data_AF-A0A6N6WR86-F1
#
_entry.id   AF-A0A6N6WR86-F1
#
_cell.length_a   1.000
_cell.length_b   1.000
_cell.length_c   1.000
_cell.angle_alpha   90.00
_cell.angle_beta   90.00
_cell.angle_gamma   90.00
#
_symmetry.space_group_name_H-M   'P 1'
#
loop_
_entity.id
_entity.type
_entity.pdbx_description
1 polymer ?
#
loop_
_entity_poly.entity_id
_entity_poly.type
_entity_poly.pdbx_seq_one_letter_code
_entity_poly.pdbx_strand_id
1 'polypeptide(L)'
;ILPLSIFLIGLLDLIWYSAFKVDNSPFRATYHSYLNTAKIFIFGSFIVFLTLTSQLKSKKESVLYTLYSLSFLIAGYAMYINSIHENDRISFGVGTATGAAYSTMLIGIVSGVAILYTKKNHPFLFLLNSCAVLYVLALTQTRATLLLFPIICVAALIAYYNKSPKKFTSSIVLLIAILASIV
;
A
#
# COMPACT_ATOMS: atom_id res chain seq x y z
N ILE A 1 -10.70 -0.77 -22.56
CA ILE A 1 -9.31 -0.27 -22.72
C ILE A 1 -8.45 -0.67 -21.53
N LEU A 2 -8.79 -0.26 -20.30
CA LEU A 2 -7.97 -0.50 -19.11
C LEU A 2 -7.58 -1.99 -18.83
N PRO A 3 -8.50 -2.98 -18.89
CA PRO A 3 -8.10 -4.39 -18.72
C PRO A 3 -7.13 -4.86 -19.80
N LEU A 4 -7.38 -4.46 -21.05
CA LEU A 4 -6.54 -4.83 -22.18
C LEU A 4 -5.13 -4.24 -22.03
N SER A 5 -5.00 -2.99 -21.58
CA SER A 5 -3.71 -2.37 -21.30
C SER A 5 -2.93 -3.13 -20.23
N ILE A 6 -3.60 -3.52 -19.13
CA ILE A 6 -2.96 -4.30 -18.06
C ILE A 6 -2.52 -5.69 -18.56
N PHE A 7 -3.36 -6.32 -19.39
CA PHE A 7 -3.03 -7.63 -19.99
C PHE A 7 -1.78 -7.54 -20.86
N LEU A 8 -1.72 -6.53 -21.74
CA LEU A 8 -0.59 -6.32 -22.65
C LEU A 8 0.72 -6.09 -21.88
N ILE A 9 0.68 -5.32 -20.79
CA ILE A 9 1.85 -5.12 -19.92
C ILE A 9 2.32 -6.46 -19.33
N GLY A 10 1.41 -7.26 -18.77
CA GLY A 10 1.76 -8.57 -18.23
C GLY A 10 2.31 -9.53 -19.29
N LEU A 11 1.82 -9.44 -20.52
CA LEU A 11 2.29 -10.24 -21.65
C LEU A 11 3.68 -9.80 -22.10
N LEU A 12 3.96 -8.49 -22.13
CA LEU A 12 5.29 -7.95 -22.40
C LEU A 12 6.32 -8.41 -21.36
N ASP A 13 5.98 -8.38 -20.07
CA ASP A 13 6.85 -8.90 -19.00
C ASP A 13 7.11 -10.40 -19.15
N LEU A 14 6.11 -11.16 -19.59
CA LEU A 14 6.25 -12.60 -19.83
C LEU A 14 7.13 -12.91 -21.06
N ILE A 15 6.98 -12.15 -22.15
CA ILE A 15 7.85 -12.24 -23.33
C ILE A 15 9.29 -11.86 -22.96
N TRP A 16 9.46 -10.79 -22.20
CA TRP A 16 10.78 -10.36 -21.75
C TRP A 16 11.44 -11.45 -20.90
N TYR A 17 10.69 -12.04 -19.96
CA TYR A 17 11.18 -13.16 -19.17
C TYR A 17 11.58 -14.35 -20.05
N SER A 18 10.75 -14.76 -21.00
CA SER A 18 11.07 -15.93 -21.84
C SER A 18 12.23 -15.69 -22.80
N ALA A 19 12.40 -14.47 -23.31
CA ALA A 19 13.45 -14.13 -24.27
C ALA A 19 14.83 -13.90 -23.61
N PHE A 20 14.87 -13.32 -22.40
CA PHE A 20 16.12 -12.88 -21.76
C PHE A 20 16.53 -13.70 -20.53
N LYS A 21 15.75 -14.71 -20.13
CA LYS A 21 16.14 -15.60 -19.02
C LYS A 21 17.34 -16.42 -19.41
N VAL A 22 18.42 -16.27 -18.63
CA VAL A 22 19.62 -17.11 -18.71
C VAL A 22 19.63 -18.05 -17.50
N ASP A 23 19.71 -19.35 -17.76
CA ASP A 23 19.83 -20.36 -16.71
C ASP A 23 21.19 -20.22 -16.00
N ASN A 24 21.22 -20.34 -14.67
CA ASN A 24 22.39 -20.09 -13.80
C ASN A 24 22.96 -18.66 -13.80
N SER A 25 22.16 -17.64 -14.12
CA SER A 25 22.54 -16.24 -13.92
C SER A 25 22.50 -15.82 -12.42
N PRO A 26 23.43 -14.94 -11.96
CA PRO A 26 23.37 -14.35 -10.62
C PRO A 26 22.10 -13.50 -10.41
N PHE A 27 21.39 -13.11 -11.47
CA PHE A 27 20.15 -12.32 -11.42
C PHE A 27 18.87 -13.17 -11.41
N ARG A 28 18.95 -14.43 -11.00
CA ARG A 28 17.79 -15.35 -10.94
C ARG A 28 16.60 -14.78 -10.17
N ALA A 29 16.85 -14.08 -9.06
CA ALA A 29 15.79 -13.43 -8.27
C ALA A 29 15.03 -12.38 -9.09
N THR A 30 15.74 -11.60 -9.89
CA THR A 30 15.16 -10.57 -10.77
C THR A 30 14.23 -11.20 -11.80
N TYR A 31 14.67 -12.26 -12.48
CA TYR A 31 13.84 -12.98 -13.45
C TYR A 31 12.56 -13.55 -12.80
N HIS A 32 12.67 -14.12 -11.60
CA HIS A 32 11.49 -14.59 -10.86
C HIS A 32 10.54 -13.45 -10.47
N SER A 33 11.06 -12.27 -10.15
CA SER A 33 10.25 -11.08 -9.90
C SER A 33 9.45 -10.68 -11.14
N TYR A 34 10.07 -10.60 -12.31
CA TYR A 34 9.37 -10.30 -13.58
C TYR A 34 8.28 -11.33 -13.91
N LEU A 35 8.58 -12.62 -13.71
CA LEU A 35 7.58 -13.67 -13.91
C LEU A 35 6.39 -13.54 -12.94
N ASN A 36 6.64 -13.21 -11.68
CA ASN A 36 5.58 -12.99 -10.70
C ASN A 36 4.75 -11.74 -11.03
N THR A 37 5.40 -10.66 -11.45
CA THR A 37 4.73 -9.44 -11.93
C THR A 37 3.85 -9.73 -13.14
N ALA A 38 4.35 -10.47 -14.13
CA ALA A 38 3.59 -10.87 -15.32
C ALA A 38 2.32 -11.65 -14.93
N LYS A 39 2.43 -12.62 -14.02
CA LYS A 39 1.27 -13.37 -13.49
C LYS A 39 0.26 -12.43 -12.83
N ILE A 40 0.71 -11.52 -11.96
CA ILE A 40 -0.16 -10.56 -11.26
C ILE A 40 -0.91 -9.69 -12.27
N PHE A 41 -0.25 -9.17 -13.30
CA PHE A 41 -0.90 -8.34 -14.31
C PHE A 41 -1.89 -9.13 -15.18
N ILE A 42 -1.53 -10.34 -15.62
CA ILE A 42 -2.43 -11.17 -16.43
C ILE A 42 -3.69 -11.52 -15.64
N PHE A 43 -3.55 -12.06 -14.42
CA PHE A 43 -4.69 -12.38 -13.56
C PHE A 43 -5.47 -11.12 -13.16
N GLY A 44 -4.76 -10.03 -12.83
CA GLY A 44 -5.34 -8.75 -12.49
C GLY A 44 -6.20 -8.18 -13.62
N SER A 45 -5.77 -8.32 -14.88
CA SER A 45 -6.55 -7.91 -16.03
C SER A 45 -7.90 -8.63 -16.10
N PHE A 46 -7.92 -9.95 -15.91
CA PHE A 46 -9.16 -10.72 -15.89
C PHE A 46 -10.08 -10.32 -14.74
N ILE A 47 -9.53 -10.06 -13.54
CA ILE A 47 -10.31 -9.58 -12.40
C ILE A 47 -10.93 -8.21 -12.71
N VAL A 48 -10.17 -7.29 -13.28
CA VAL A 48 -10.67 -5.96 -13.65
C VAL A 48 -11.71 -6.05 -14.77
N PHE A 49 -11.47 -6.90 -15.78
CA PHE A 49 -12.44 -7.16 -16.85
C PHE A 49 -13.74 -7.73 -16.30
N LEU A 50 -13.66 -8.74 -15.42
CA LEU A 50 -14.82 -9.33 -14.76
C LEU A 50 -15.56 -8.27 -13.94
N THR A 51 -14.84 -7.44 -13.19
CA THR A 51 -15.44 -6.37 -12.38
C THR A 51 -16.19 -5.36 -13.26
N LEU A 52 -15.61 -4.95 -14.39
CA LEU A 52 -16.23 -4.00 -15.32
C LEU A 52 -17.44 -4.59 -16.06
N THR A 53 -17.40 -5.88 -16.40
CA THR A 53 -18.49 -6.57 -17.10
C THR A 53 -19.60 -7.00 -16.13
N SER A 54 -19.27 -7.25 -14.87
CA SER A 54 -20.25 -7.64 -13.86
C SER A 54 -21.19 -6.49 -13.52
N GLN A 55 -22.48 -6.76 -13.44
CA GLN A 55 -23.46 -5.82 -12.86
C GLN A 55 -23.41 -5.82 -11.32
N LEU A 56 -22.23 -6.05 -10.72
CA LEU A 56 -22.05 -5.94 -9.28
C LEU A 56 -22.28 -4.48 -8.90
N LYS A 57 -23.51 -4.16 -8.50
CA LYS A 57 -23.90 -2.87 -7.93
C LYS A 57 -23.29 -2.74 -6.54
N SER A 58 -21.96 -2.68 -6.47
CA SER A 58 -21.25 -2.36 -5.24
C SER A 58 -21.46 -0.89 -4.95
N LYS A 59 -21.91 -0.57 -3.74
CA LYS A 59 -21.99 0.83 -3.30
C LYS A 59 -20.56 1.35 -3.28
N LYS A 60 -20.31 2.52 -3.86
CA LYS A 60 -18.95 3.14 -3.86
C LYS A 60 -18.32 3.14 -2.46
N GLU A 61 -19.15 3.33 -1.43
CA GLU A 61 -18.74 3.29 -0.02
C GLU A 61 -18.24 1.91 0.44
N SER A 62 -18.81 0.78 0.00
CA SER A 62 -18.34 -0.54 0.45
C SER A 62 -16.92 -0.81 0.01
N VAL A 63 -16.54 -0.40 -1.21
CA VAL A 63 -15.16 -0.52 -1.70
C VAL A 63 -14.19 0.33 -0.86
N LEU A 64 -14.60 1.55 -0.50
CA LEU A 64 -13.79 2.42 0.36
C LEU A 64 -13.61 1.83 1.76
N TYR A 65 -14.65 1.22 2.34
CA TYR A 65 -14.54 0.54 3.64
C TYR A 65 -13.61 -0.68 3.59
N THR A 66 -13.62 -1.45 2.49
CA THR A 66 -12.67 -2.56 2.33
C THR A 66 -11.23 -2.05 2.25
N LEU A 67 -10.97 -1.02 1.45
CA LEU A 67 -9.63 -0.41 1.34
C LEU A 67 -9.17 0.22 2.65
N TYR A 68 -10.07 0.84 3.39
CA TYR A 68 -9.85 1.37 4.74
C TYR A 68 -9.35 0.28 5.71
N SER A 69 -9.98 -0.90 5.70
CA SER A 69 -9.66 -1.97 6.66
C SER A 69 -8.28 -2.60 6.46
N LEU A 70 -7.69 -2.44 5.26
CA LEU A 70 -6.50 -3.17 4.84
C LEU A 70 -5.27 -2.82 5.69
N SER A 71 -5.09 -1.56 6.07
CA SER A 71 -3.98 -1.12 6.92
C SER A 71 -4.05 -1.71 8.33
N PHE A 72 -5.26 -1.81 8.90
CA PHE A 72 -5.48 -2.42 10.22
C PHE A 72 -5.23 -3.93 10.20
N LEU A 73 -5.63 -4.61 9.13
CA LEU A 73 -5.35 -6.04 8.96
C LEU A 73 -3.84 -6.31 8.90
N ILE A 74 -3.10 -5.49 8.15
CA ILE A 74 -1.64 -5.62 8.05
C ILE A 74 -0.97 -5.28 9.37
N ALA A 75 -1.43 -4.25 10.08
CA ALA A 75 -0.92 -3.92 11.41
C ALA A 75 -1.14 -5.07 12.41
N GLY A 76 -2.34 -5.67 12.42
CA GLY A 76 -2.63 -6.84 13.26
C GLY A 76 -1.75 -8.05 12.90
N TYR A 77 -1.55 -8.31 11.60
CA TYR A 77 -0.66 -9.38 11.16
C TYR A 77 0.81 -9.11 11.52
N ALA A 78 1.26 -7.86 11.44
CA ALA A 78 2.59 -7.45 11.86
C ALA A 78 2.79 -7.66 13.37
N MET A 79 1.80 -7.30 14.18
CA MET A 79 1.82 -7.55 15.63
C MET A 79 1.94 -9.05 15.95
N TYR A 80 1.18 -9.88 15.23
CA TYR A 80 1.24 -11.34 15.38
C TYR A 80 2.63 -11.90 15.04
N ILE A 81 3.21 -11.50 13.90
CA ILE A 81 4.57 -11.94 13.53
C ILE A 81 5.60 -11.46 14.56
N ASN A 82 5.52 -10.19 14.96
CA ASN A 82 6.45 -9.59 15.92
C ASN A 82 6.43 -10.32 17.27
N SER A 83 5.25 -10.81 17.69
CA SER A 83 5.11 -11.59 18.92
C SER A 83 5.76 -12.98 18.86
N ILE A 84 5.99 -13.52 17.66
CA ILE A 84 6.54 -14.87 17.46
C ILE A 84 8.05 -14.82 17.17
N HIS A 85 8.52 -13.79 16.46
CA HIS A 85 9.90 -13.74 15.90
C HIS A 85 10.83 -12.75 16.63
N GLU A 86 10.60 -12.47 17.91
CA GLU A 86 11.44 -11.66 18.83
C GLU A 86 12.43 -10.67 18.16
N ASN A 87 11.90 -9.57 17.63
CA ASN A 87 12.64 -8.41 17.11
C ASN A 87 13.40 -8.57 15.78
N ASP A 88 13.22 -9.66 15.03
CA ASP A 88 13.74 -9.72 13.67
C ASP A 88 12.97 -8.80 12.72
N ARG A 89 13.71 -8.19 11.79
CA ARG A 89 13.19 -7.22 10.83
C ARG A 89 12.11 -7.87 9.95
N ILE A 90 10.86 -7.38 10.04
CA ILE A 90 9.72 -8.00 9.37
C ILE A 90 9.81 -7.84 7.85
N SER A 91 9.72 -8.95 7.12
CA SER A 91 9.76 -8.99 5.65
C SER A 91 8.47 -9.48 5.00
N PHE A 92 7.46 -9.90 5.77
CA PHE A 92 6.17 -10.44 5.28
C PHE A 92 6.29 -11.51 4.17
N GLY A 93 7.44 -12.17 4.02
CA GLY A 93 7.68 -13.09 2.90
C GLY A 93 7.89 -12.43 1.53
N VAL A 94 8.04 -11.10 1.47
CA VAL A 94 8.29 -10.29 0.24
C VAL A 94 9.77 -10.36 -0.19
N GLY A 95 10.56 -11.25 0.39
CA GLY A 95 11.97 -11.49 0.10
C GLY A 95 12.92 -10.50 0.80
N THR A 96 12.54 -9.21 0.91
CA THR A 96 13.32 -8.22 1.66
C THR A 96 12.42 -7.37 2.55
N ALA A 97 12.93 -6.99 3.72
CA ALA A 97 12.22 -6.09 4.62
C ALA A 97 12.04 -4.67 4.05
N THR A 98 12.93 -4.23 3.15
CA THR A 98 12.76 -2.98 2.40
C THR A 98 11.57 -3.06 1.43
N GLY A 99 11.44 -4.16 0.67
CA GLY A 99 10.28 -4.40 -0.18
C GLY A 99 8.98 -4.38 0.61
N ALA A 100 8.95 -5.10 1.74
CA ALA A 100 7.83 -5.10 2.67
C ALA A 100 7.44 -3.69 3.16
N ALA A 101 8.42 -2.85 3.50
CA ALA A 101 8.19 -1.48 3.95
C ALA A 101 7.51 -0.63 2.86
N TYR A 102 8.02 -0.66 1.63
CA TYR A 102 7.43 0.09 0.52
C TYR A 102 6.03 -0.42 0.15
N SER A 103 5.80 -1.73 0.16
CA SER A 103 4.47 -2.30 -0.06
C SER A 103 3.48 -1.87 1.03
N THR A 104 3.90 -1.91 2.30
CA THR A 104 3.08 -1.45 3.44
C THR A 104 2.77 0.04 3.34
N MET A 105 3.76 0.85 2.97
CA MET A 105 3.61 2.28 2.77
C MET A 105 2.55 2.59 1.70
N LEU A 106 2.58 1.90 0.56
CA LEU A 106 1.57 2.03 -0.48
C LEU A 106 0.17 1.73 0.06
N ILE A 107 0.03 0.64 0.81
CA ILE A 107 -1.24 0.24 1.42
C ILE A 107 -1.73 1.29 2.43
N GLY A 108 -0.83 1.86 3.22
CA GLY A 108 -1.11 2.94 4.16
C GLY A 108 -1.61 4.23 3.48
N ILE A 109 -1.05 4.56 2.31
CA ILE A 109 -1.49 5.70 1.50
C ILE A 109 -2.88 5.43 0.92
N VAL A 110 -3.10 4.26 0.32
CA VAL A 110 -4.40 3.90 -0.29
C VAL A 110 -5.51 3.87 0.75
N SER A 111 -5.28 3.26 1.91
CA SER A 111 -6.23 3.25 3.04
C SER A 111 -6.47 4.65 3.59
N GLY A 112 -5.43 5.48 3.73
CA GLY A 112 -5.54 6.87 4.15
C GLY A 112 -6.40 7.72 3.21
N VAL A 113 -6.17 7.60 1.89
CA VAL A 113 -6.98 8.26 0.87
C VAL A 113 -8.42 7.73 0.91
N ALA A 114 -8.63 6.42 1.09
CA ALA A 114 -9.97 5.86 1.21
C ALA A 114 -10.75 6.48 2.38
N ILE A 115 -10.11 6.66 3.55
CA ILE A 115 -10.72 7.31 4.74
C ILE A 115 -11.14 8.76 4.44
N LEU A 116 -10.30 9.52 3.73
CA LEU A 116 -10.60 10.92 3.38
C LEU A 116 -11.72 11.06 2.35
N TYR A 117 -11.91 10.05 1.49
CA TYR A 117 -12.94 10.07 0.45
C TYR A 117 -14.26 9.40 0.85
N THR A 118 -14.33 8.72 2.00
CA THR A 118 -15.56 8.18 2.58
C THR A 118 -16.50 9.31 3.01
N LYS A 119 -17.81 9.17 2.79
CA LYS A 119 -18.81 10.24 3.03
C LYS A 119 -18.81 10.79 4.46
N LYS A 120 -18.49 9.96 5.45
CA LYS A 120 -18.21 10.40 6.82
C LYS A 120 -16.69 10.54 7.00
N ASN A 121 -16.17 11.74 6.73
CA ASN A 121 -14.76 12.03 6.98
C ASN A 121 -14.47 11.88 8.48
N HIS A 122 -13.55 10.99 8.84
CA HIS A 122 -13.16 10.76 10.22
C HIS A 122 -11.68 11.14 10.44
N PRO A 123 -11.40 12.34 10.98
CA PRO A 123 -10.04 12.81 11.28
C PRO A 123 -9.18 11.80 11.99
N PHE A 124 -9.82 11.26 13.01
CA PHE A 124 -9.21 10.41 13.98
C PHE A 124 -8.89 9.04 13.36
N LEU A 125 -9.74 8.56 12.45
CA LEU A 125 -9.46 7.32 11.72
C LEU A 125 -8.27 7.48 10.77
N PHE A 126 -8.12 8.65 10.12
CA PHE A 126 -6.94 8.91 9.29
C PHE A 126 -5.67 8.90 10.15
N LEU A 127 -5.72 9.52 11.33
CA LEU A 127 -4.59 9.53 12.25
C LEU A 127 -4.27 8.13 12.81
N LEU A 128 -5.31 7.37 13.17
CA LEU A 128 -5.18 5.98 13.62
C LEU A 128 -4.54 5.11 12.53
N ASN A 129 -4.96 5.28 11.28
CA ASN A 129 -4.36 4.63 10.12
C ASN A 129 -2.88 5.00 9.97
N SER A 130 -2.53 6.29 10.03
CA SER A 130 -1.14 6.73 9.96
C SER A 130 -0.29 6.15 11.09
N CYS A 131 -0.82 6.07 12.32
CA CYS A 131 -0.12 5.46 13.44
C CYS A 131 0.07 3.95 13.24
N ALA A 132 -0.97 3.24 12.80
CA ALA A 132 -0.90 1.81 12.53
C ALA A 132 0.15 1.49 11.45
N VAL A 133 0.19 2.27 10.38
CA VAL A 133 1.16 2.10 9.30
C VAL A 133 2.56 2.46 9.78
N LEU A 134 2.74 3.56 10.53
CA LEU A 134 4.04 3.94 11.09
C LEU A 134 4.59 2.87 12.03
N TYR A 135 3.72 2.26 12.85
CA TYR A 135 4.10 1.13 13.69
C TYR A 135 4.66 -0.03 12.86
N VAL A 136 3.96 -0.43 11.80
CA VAL A 136 4.47 -1.50 10.91
C VAL A 136 5.77 -1.09 10.24
N LEU A 137 5.88 0.15 9.76
CA LEU A 137 7.10 0.67 9.14
C LEU A 137 8.29 0.66 10.13
N ALA A 138 8.05 0.95 11.41
CA ALA A 138 9.07 0.86 12.45
C ALA A 138 9.56 -0.59 12.64
N LEU A 139 8.66 -1.57 12.64
CA LEU A 139 9.02 -3.00 12.69
C LEU A 139 9.82 -3.47 11.47
N THR A 140 9.60 -2.86 10.30
CA THR A 140 10.42 -3.12 9.11
C THR A 140 11.78 -2.41 9.13
N GLN A 141 12.07 -1.54 10.12
CA GLN A 141 13.34 -0.81 10.30
C GLN A 141 13.85 -0.05 9.04
N THR A 142 12.95 0.34 8.14
CA THR A 142 13.34 1.02 6.89
C THR A 142 13.28 2.54 7.08
N ARG A 143 14.44 3.16 7.35
CA ARG A 143 14.55 4.60 7.66
C ARG A 143 13.92 5.51 6.61
N ALA A 144 14.09 5.18 5.33
CA ALA A 144 13.54 5.97 4.22
C ALA A 144 12.00 6.06 4.27
N THR A 145 11.32 4.94 4.55
CA THR A 145 9.86 4.91 4.60
C THR A 145 9.32 5.58 5.87
N LEU A 146 10.05 5.50 6.99
CA LEU A 146 9.69 6.22 8.23
C LEU A 146 9.66 7.74 8.03
N LEU A 147 10.57 8.29 7.23
CA LEU A 147 10.60 9.72 6.91
C LEU A 147 9.62 10.11 5.81
N LEU A 148 9.54 9.31 4.73
CA LEU A 148 8.72 9.66 3.57
C LEU A 148 7.22 9.51 3.84
N PHE A 149 6.79 8.48 4.57
CA PHE A 149 5.37 8.21 4.75
C PHE A 149 4.60 9.36 5.40
N PRO A 150 5.08 9.97 6.51
CA PRO A 150 4.42 11.15 7.08
C PRO A 150 4.36 12.34 6.13
N ILE A 151 5.43 12.59 5.35
CA ILE A 151 5.46 13.69 4.37
C ILE A 151 4.34 13.50 3.34
N ILE A 152 4.16 12.27 2.86
CA ILE A 152 3.07 11.95 1.92
C ILE A 152 1.70 12.08 2.58
N CYS A 153 1.53 11.66 3.84
CA CYS A 153 0.29 11.87 4.57
C CYS A 153 -0.08 13.36 4.71
N VAL A 154 0.90 14.21 5.01
CA VAL A 154 0.72 15.67 5.07
C VAL A 154 0.34 16.22 3.69
N ALA A 155 1.05 15.82 2.63
CA ALA A 155 0.73 16.24 1.27
C ALA A 155 -0.69 15.82 0.85
N ALA A 156 -1.10 14.59 1.17
CA ALA A 156 -2.44 14.08 0.90
C ALA A 156 -3.53 14.87 1.67
N LEU A 157 -3.27 15.23 2.93
CA LEU A 157 -4.17 16.08 3.72
C LEU A 157 -4.28 17.49 3.13
N ILE A 158 -3.17 18.11 2.72
CA ILE A 158 -3.17 19.44 2.10
C ILE A 158 -3.95 19.41 0.78
N ALA A 159 -3.68 18.43 -0.08
CA ALA A 159 -4.37 18.27 -1.36
C ALA A 159 -5.89 18.07 -1.18
N TYR A 160 -6.30 17.35 -0.13
CA TYR A 160 -7.70 17.20 0.23
C TYR A 160 -8.31 18.50 0.79
N TYR A 161 -7.59 19.20 1.67
CA TYR A 161 -8.04 20.43 2.31
C TYR A 161 -8.25 21.57 1.31
N ASN A 162 -7.40 21.68 0.29
CA ASN A 162 -7.55 22.65 -0.80
C ASN A 162 -8.91 22.54 -1.51
N LYS A 163 -9.60 21.40 -1.41
CA LYS A 163 -10.95 21.18 -1.97
C LYS A 163 -12.09 21.51 -1.00
N SER A 164 -11.88 21.51 0.33
CA SER A 164 -12.94 21.84 1.30
C SER A 164 -12.37 22.39 2.63
N PRO A 165 -12.35 23.71 2.83
CA PRO A 165 -11.58 24.36 3.91
C PRO A 165 -12.23 24.35 5.30
N LYS A 166 -13.08 23.37 5.65
CA LYS A 166 -13.81 23.39 6.94
C LYS A 166 -13.33 22.32 7.92
N LYS A 167 -12.52 22.80 8.88
CA LYS A 167 -12.20 22.28 10.23
C LYS A 167 -11.29 21.04 10.33
N PHE A 168 -9.97 21.21 10.20
CA PHE A 168 -9.04 20.10 10.44
C PHE A 168 -7.60 20.49 10.84
N THR A 169 -7.43 21.68 11.43
CA THR A 169 -6.11 22.16 11.88
C THR A 169 -5.51 21.31 13.00
N SER A 170 -6.34 20.68 13.85
CA SER A 170 -5.86 19.85 14.97
C SER A 170 -5.16 18.54 14.54
N SER A 171 -5.67 17.82 13.53
CA SER A 171 -5.05 16.55 13.10
C SER A 171 -3.73 16.75 12.35
N ILE A 172 -3.56 17.85 11.62
CA ILE A 172 -2.28 18.19 10.98
C ILE A 172 -1.24 18.51 12.07
N VAL A 173 -1.61 19.32 13.07
CA VAL A 173 -0.74 19.64 14.21
C VAL A 173 -0.37 18.39 15.01
N LEU A 174 -1.32 17.47 15.23
CA LEU A 174 -1.05 16.22 15.96
C LEU A 174 -0.13 15.27 15.16
N LEU A 175 -0.27 15.20 13.83
CA LEU A 175 0.58 14.38 12.98
C LEU A 175 2.01 14.94 12.91
N ILE A 176 2.15 16.28 12.90
CA ILE A 176 3.44 16.98 13.05
C ILE A 176 4.04 16.76 14.45
N ALA A 177 3.23 16.72 15.50
CA ALA A 177 3.69 16.46 16.87
C ALA A 177 4.17 15.00 17.06
N ILE A 178 3.47 14.03 16.45
CA ILE A 178 3.90 12.62 16.45
C ILE A 178 5.21 12.46 15.64
N LEU A 179 5.32 13.17 14.52
CA LEU A 179 6.56 13.27 13.73
C LEU A 179 7.75 13.78 14.56
N ALA A 180 7.54 14.82 15.39
CA ALA A 180 8.58 15.39 16.25
C ALA A 180 8.97 14.49 17.44
N SER A 181 8.19 13.46 17.75
CA SER A 181 8.46 12.50 18.84
C SER A 181 9.22 11.25 18.39
N ILE A 182 9.26 10.98 17.08
CA ILE A 182 9.87 9.76 16.49
C ILE A 182 11.30 10.02 15.98
N VAL A 183 11.67 11.30 15.78
CA VAL A 183 13.05 11.76 15.53
C VAL A 183 13.78 11.94 16.86
#